data_AF-A0A7S3NVF8-F1
#
_entry.id   AF-A0A7S3NVF8-F1
#
_cell.length_a   1.000
_cell.length_b   1.000
_cell.length_c   1.000
_cell.angle_alpha   90.00
_cell.angle_beta   90.00
_cell.angle_gamma   90.00
#
_symmetry.space_group_name_H-M   'P 1'
#
loop_
_entity.id
_entity.type
_entity.pdbx_description
1 polymer ?
#
loop_
_entity_poly.entity_id
_entity_poly.type
_entity_poly.pdbx_seq_one_letter_code
_entity_poly.pdbx_strand_id
1 'polypeptide(L)'
;FYDILWKMKDTDFFIKTTDILRERKIYEREIWGYSAYHKDHKTFSELVSNSDLPYRVGTFFESGLIKCSPELSGFKHLDYFPMINSRAHKLGDLTNSAILNVELRNTYNRLLFTLAEKERLDNNDYLNLTYYYLLQDRINEAISIFEKVNPDDFDTPGTLKMQYDYMRAYLDFFTGEETGFKVAKMISKKYADYPILSWKVLFTEILDQLEEFEEGVDYDQEIDNTDETKKKANLKKSINLEPTLHCELEGKTVKVEYNNIPKILVKYYVIDPEVMFSRTPFLNQSTEDFAYVKPMDTQEVVLDKKLKTQTFEIIEKLQNQNLVIEISGEAKQAFLTYFSTSLKISINENFGELKVSDEDNKPLSQVYVKAFSKQNNGEVKFFKDGYTDIRGKFEYAQINSKKLGSVTKFAILAMSDNHGSTTREAKVPPNVATTDASDVKFLPASQMNKWKQQKNRAANRKTRKG
;
A
#
# COMPACT_ATOMS: atom_id res chain seq x y z
N PHE A 1 14.67 66.38 6.55
CA PHE A 1 13.64 67.29 6.00
C PHE A 1 13.05 68.28 7.03
N TYR A 2 13.42 68.22 8.31
CA TYR A 2 12.84 69.10 9.35
C TYR A 2 12.95 70.60 9.07
N ASP A 3 14.06 71.07 8.49
CA ASP A 3 14.32 72.49 8.24
C ASP A 3 13.38 73.14 7.20
N ILE A 4 12.65 72.33 6.43
CA ILE A 4 11.70 72.81 5.41
C ILE A 4 10.23 72.59 5.79
N LEU A 5 9.93 71.86 6.87
CA LEU A 5 8.55 71.51 7.25
C LEU A 5 7.69 72.75 7.52
N TRP A 6 8.27 73.82 8.09
CA TRP A 6 7.55 75.06 8.35
C TRP A 6 7.04 75.75 7.07
N LYS A 7 7.68 75.50 5.91
CA LYS A 7 7.23 76.02 4.60
C LYS A 7 6.12 75.18 3.96
N MET A 8 5.87 73.97 4.46
CA MET A 8 4.92 73.04 3.85
C MET A 8 3.46 73.47 3.96
N LYS A 9 3.14 74.49 4.76
CA LYS A 9 1.80 75.12 4.79
C LYS A 9 1.50 75.96 3.54
N ASP A 10 2.52 76.36 2.79
CA ASP A 10 2.36 77.02 1.49
C ASP A 10 2.07 75.99 0.40
N THR A 11 0.98 76.18 -0.36
CA THR A 11 0.49 75.19 -1.34
C THR A 11 1.47 74.99 -2.49
N ASP A 12 2.02 76.06 -3.06
CA ASP A 12 2.94 75.97 -4.19
C ASP A 12 4.25 75.28 -3.80
N PHE A 13 4.76 75.60 -2.61
CA PHE A 13 5.94 74.95 -2.05
C PHE A 13 5.69 73.45 -1.79
N PHE A 14 4.54 73.10 -1.22
CA PHE A 14 4.13 71.71 -0.99
C PHE A 14 4.08 70.89 -2.28
N ILE A 15 3.39 71.40 -3.31
CA ILE A 15 3.23 70.71 -4.59
C ILE A 15 4.60 70.50 -5.26
N LYS A 16 5.41 71.56 -5.38
CA LYS A 16 6.76 71.45 -6.00
C LYS A 16 7.66 70.50 -5.24
N THR A 17 7.64 70.55 -3.91
CA THR A 17 8.47 69.67 -3.07
C THR A 17 8.04 68.20 -3.24
N THR A 18 6.74 67.92 -3.16
CA THR A 18 6.23 66.54 -3.33
C THR A 18 6.47 66.02 -4.74
N ASP A 19 6.35 66.85 -5.78
CA ASP A 19 6.66 66.46 -7.16
C ASP A 19 8.14 66.12 -7.36
N ILE A 20 9.06 66.95 -6.84
CA ILE A 20 10.50 66.68 -6.91
C ILE A 20 10.85 65.37 -6.19
N LEU A 21 10.28 65.16 -4.99
CA LEU A 21 10.54 63.96 -4.22
C LEU A 21 9.95 62.71 -4.88
N ARG A 22 8.76 62.82 -5.48
CA ARG A 22 8.11 61.77 -6.27
C ARG A 22 8.94 61.40 -7.50
N GLU A 23 9.44 62.38 -8.25
CA GLU A 23 10.34 62.15 -9.40
C GLU A 23 11.62 61.42 -8.99
N ARG A 24 12.14 61.75 -7.81
CA ARG A 24 13.34 61.11 -7.22
C ARG A 24 13.04 59.79 -6.51
N LYS A 25 11.78 59.33 -6.47
CA LYS A 25 11.34 58.13 -5.73
C LYS A 25 11.70 58.16 -4.24
N ILE A 26 11.65 59.34 -3.62
CA ILE A 26 11.88 59.54 -2.19
C ILE A 26 10.54 59.78 -1.52
N TYR A 27 10.19 58.92 -0.56
CA TYR A 27 9.01 59.09 0.29
C TYR A 27 9.45 59.62 1.66
N GLU A 28 8.76 60.66 2.15
CA GLU A 28 8.97 61.20 3.49
C GLU A 28 7.63 61.45 4.20
N ARG A 29 7.37 60.70 5.26
CA ARG A 29 6.05 60.64 5.91
C ARG A 29 5.56 62.01 6.40
N GLU A 30 6.44 62.80 7.01
CA GLU A 30 6.09 64.12 7.56
C GLU A 30 5.69 65.12 6.45
N ILE A 31 6.39 65.09 5.32
CA ILE A 31 6.07 65.92 4.14
C ILE A 31 4.74 65.49 3.54
N TRP A 32 4.53 64.18 3.37
CA TRP A 32 3.28 63.62 2.85
C TRP A 32 2.10 63.88 3.81
N GLY A 33 2.35 64.00 5.12
CA GLY A 33 1.35 64.36 6.13
C GLY A 33 0.62 65.69 5.85
N TYR A 34 1.31 66.66 5.23
CA TYR A 34 0.71 67.95 4.85
C TYR A 34 -0.35 67.83 3.74
N SER A 35 -0.45 66.69 3.05
CA SER A 35 -1.54 66.43 2.10
C SER A 35 -2.93 66.52 2.75
N ALA A 36 -3.05 66.15 4.04
CA ALA A 36 -4.30 66.31 4.79
C ALA A 36 -4.68 67.78 4.98
N TYR A 37 -3.69 68.65 5.23
CA TYR A 37 -3.89 70.10 5.36
C TYR A 37 -4.34 70.73 4.04
N HIS A 38 -3.69 70.36 2.93
CA HIS A 38 -3.99 70.87 1.59
C HIS A 38 -5.17 70.20 0.90
N LYS A 39 -5.74 69.14 1.49
CA LYS A 39 -6.75 68.27 0.87
C LYS A 39 -6.30 67.70 -0.48
N ASP A 40 -4.99 67.42 -0.61
CA ASP A 40 -4.43 66.83 -1.82
C ASP A 40 -4.64 65.32 -1.84
N HIS A 41 -5.60 64.88 -2.64
CA HIS A 41 -6.03 63.49 -2.70
C HIS A 41 -4.92 62.53 -3.11
N LYS A 42 -4.09 62.92 -4.09
CA LYS A 42 -3.02 62.06 -4.64
C LYS A 42 -1.95 61.78 -3.59
N THR A 43 -1.37 62.82 -2.99
CA THR A 43 -0.32 62.65 -1.98
C THR A 43 -0.88 62.02 -0.70
N PHE A 44 -2.14 62.27 -0.35
CA PHE A 44 -2.78 61.61 0.79
C PHE A 44 -3.00 60.12 0.54
N SER A 45 -3.40 59.73 -0.68
CA SER A 45 -3.48 58.32 -1.07
C SER A 45 -2.11 57.63 -0.98
N GLU A 46 -1.05 58.27 -1.45
CA GLU A 46 0.34 57.79 -1.31
C GLU A 46 0.77 57.65 0.17
N LEU A 47 0.43 58.63 1.02
CA LEU A 47 0.71 58.58 2.46
C LEU A 47 0.09 57.36 3.11
N VAL A 48 -1.19 57.13 2.84
CA VAL A 48 -1.97 56.05 3.45
C VAL A 48 -1.51 54.68 2.91
N SER A 49 -1.17 54.59 1.63
CA SER A 49 -0.68 53.36 1.00
C SER A 49 0.69 52.92 1.53
N ASN A 50 1.51 53.85 2.00
CA ASN A 50 2.80 53.59 2.65
C ASN A 50 2.71 53.45 4.19
N SER A 51 1.50 53.37 4.75
CA SER A 51 1.28 53.14 6.18
C SER A 51 1.01 51.66 6.48
N ASP A 52 0.75 51.32 7.76
CA ASP A 52 0.33 49.97 8.14
C ASP A 52 -1.12 49.65 7.75
N LEU A 53 -1.88 50.63 7.24
CA LEU A 53 -3.30 50.48 6.99
C LEU A 53 -3.64 49.39 5.95
N PRO A 54 -2.91 49.22 4.82
CA PRO A 54 -3.16 48.14 3.87
C PRO A 54 -3.16 46.74 4.50
N TYR A 55 -2.32 46.51 5.51
CA TYR A 55 -2.26 45.22 6.24
C TYR A 55 -3.44 45.01 7.21
N ARG A 56 -4.20 46.05 7.53
CA ARG A 56 -5.35 45.99 8.45
C ARG A 56 -6.69 45.87 7.74
N VAL A 57 -6.78 46.37 6.50
CA VAL A 57 -8.02 46.40 5.72
C VAL A 57 -8.19 45.17 4.82
N GLY A 58 -7.12 44.42 4.58
CA GLY A 58 -7.13 43.20 3.77
C GLY A 58 -6.49 43.40 2.39
N THR A 59 -6.20 42.27 1.74
CA THR A 59 -5.42 42.16 0.50
C THR A 59 -6.15 42.75 -0.71
N PHE A 60 -7.48 42.58 -0.78
CA PHE A 60 -8.31 43.00 -1.92
C PHE A 60 -9.14 44.26 -1.65
N PHE A 61 -8.86 44.98 -0.56
CA PHE A 61 -9.62 46.18 -0.22
C PHE A 61 -9.38 47.32 -1.22
N GLU A 62 -10.47 47.91 -1.72
CA GLU A 62 -10.43 49.07 -2.61
C GLU A 62 -11.37 50.18 -2.11
N SER A 63 -10.87 51.40 -2.15
CA SER A 63 -11.58 52.63 -1.80
C SER A 63 -11.05 53.77 -2.66
N GLY A 64 -11.68 54.95 -2.58
CA GLY A 64 -11.17 56.14 -3.28
C GLY A 64 -9.75 56.56 -2.85
N LEU A 65 -9.26 56.12 -1.70
CA LEU A 65 -7.96 56.50 -1.14
C LEU A 65 -6.90 55.41 -1.17
N ILE A 66 -7.31 54.15 -1.16
CA ILE A 66 -6.42 52.99 -1.03
C ILE A 66 -6.91 51.93 -1.98
N LYS A 67 -5.97 51.39 -2.76
CA LYS A 67 -6.15 50.15 -3.51
C LYS A 67 -5.09 49.17 -3.05
N CYS A 68 -5.50 48.17 -2.27
CA CYS A 68 -4.61 47.10 -1.82
C CYS A 68 -4.31 46.15 -2.99
N SER A 69 -3.20 45.41 -2.87
CA SER A 69 -2.71 44.53 -3.91
C SER A 69 -2.60 43.08 -3.44
N PRO A 70 -2.82 42.09 -4.32
CA PRO A 70 -2.71 40.65 -4.01
C PRO A 70 -1.40 40.24 -3.32
N GLU A 71 -0.31 40.96 -3.59
CA GLU A 71 1.02 40.70 -3.05
C GLU A 71 1.08 40.88 -1.53
N LEU A 72 0.17 41.67 -0.93
CA LEU A 72 0.09 41.86 0.52
C LEU A 72 -0.24 40.56 1.27
N SER A 73 -0.90 39.60 0.61
CA SER A 73 -1.20 38.28 1.20
C SER A 73 0.05 37.46 1.51
N GLY A 74 1.17 37.76 0.86
CA GLY A 74 2.38 36.94 0.91
C GLY A 74 2.20 35.53 0.32
N PHE A 75 1.08 35.27 -0.37
CA PHE A 75 0.88 34.02 -1.10
C PHE A 75 1.77 34.01 -2.34
N LYS A 76 2.51 32.91 -2.50
CA LYS A 76 3.28 32.59 -3.70
C LYS A 76 3.02 31.13 -4.02
N HIS A 77 2.58 30.85 -5.24
CA HIS A 77 2.46 29.48 -5.71
C HIS A 77 3.83 28.82 -5.69
N LEU A 78 3.91 27.60 -5.15
CA LEU A 78 5.13 26.82 -5.06
C LEU A 78 4.95 25.47 -5.75
N ASP A 79 5.92 25.17 -6.60
CA ASP A 79 6.20 23.90 -7.28
C ASP A 79 6.51 22.73 -6.33
N TYR A 80 5.56 21.89 -5.88
CA TYR A 80 5.86 20.75 -4.97
C TYR A 80 6.23 19.44 -5.69
N PHE A 81 6.45 19.43 -7.01
CA PHE A 81 6.81 18.22 -7.76
C PHE A 81 8.26 17.73 -7.52
N PRO A 82 8.49 16.41 -7.31
CA PRO A 82 7.51 15.35 -7.10
C PRO A 82 7.06 15.32 -5.63
N MET A 83 5.74 15.33 -5.39
CA MET A 83 5.17 15.11 -4.06
C MET A 83 4.60 13.71 -3.96
N ILE A 84 5.01 12.95 -2.95
CA ILE A 84 4.49 11.61 -2.66
C ILE A 84 3.84 11.64 -1.28
N ASN A 85 2.52 11.45 -1.24
CA ASN A 85 1.79 11.30 0.01
C ASN A 85 1.96 9.88 0.55
N SER A 86 2.18 9.76 1.86
CA SER A 86 2.36 8.46 2.51
C SER A 86 1.07 7.65 2.65
N ARG A 87 -0.10 8.31 2.51
CA ARG A 87 -1.43 7.71 2.69
C ARG A 87 -2.46 8.40 1.81
N ALA A 88 -3.13 7.62 0.96
CA ALA A 88 -4.26 8.11 0.16
C ALA A 88 -5.61 8.09 0.92
N HIS A 89 -5.77 7.20 1.90
CA HIS A 89 -7.01 7.07 2.67
C HIS A 89 -6.93 7.75 4.04
N LYS A 90 -7.99 8.50 4.39
CA LYS A 90 -8.15 9.15 5.70
C LYS A 90 -8.36 8.08 6.79
N LEU A 91 -7.49 8.05 7.80
CA LEU A 91 -7.66 7.25 9.02
C LEU A 91 -7.97 8.19 10.20
N GLY A 92 -9.16 8.07 10.78
CA GLY A 92 -9.58 8.81 11.98
C GLY A 92 -10.58 9.94 11.72
N ASP A 93 -10.95 10.65 12.80
CA ASP A 93 -11.88 11.79 12.76
C ASP A 93 -11.36 12.91 11.83
N LEU A 94 -12.30 13.57 11.15
CA LEU A 94 -12.08 14.66 10.18
C LEU A 94 -11.18 15.79 10.72
N THR A 95 -11.08 15.94 12.04
CA THR A 95 -10.26 16.94 12.73
C THR A 95 -8.76 16.68 12.67
N ASN A 96 -8.33 15.44 12.44
CA ASN A 96 -6.91 15.03 12.38
C ASN A 96 -6.39 14.76 10.97
N SER A 97 -7.15 15.10 9.92
CA SER A 97 -6.70 15.07 8.52
C SER A 97 -5.74 16.25 8.25
N ALA A 98 -4.62 16.28 8.95
CA ALA A 98 -3.63 17.34 8.80
C ALA A 98 -2.75 17.05 7.57
N ILE A 99 -2.58 18.05 6.70
CA ILE A 99 -1.49 18.06 5.72
C ILE A 99 -0.17 17.91 6.52
N LEU A 100 0.50 16.77 6.33
CA LEU A 100 1.69 16.38 7.10
C LEU A 100 2.90 17.26 6.75
N ASN A 101 3.02 17.62 5.47
CA ASN A 101 4.05 18.54 5.02
C ASN A 101 3.71 19.96 5.52
N VAL A 102 4.53 20.46 6.46
CA VAL A 102 4.32 21.75 7.12
C VAL A 102 4.39 22.91 6.13
N GLU A 103 5.30 22.86 5.15
CA GLU A 103 5.46 23.91 4.15
C GLU A 103 4.25 23.97 3.21
N LEU A 104 3.82 22.81 2.69
CA LEU A 104 2.61 22.71 1.88
C LEU A 104 1.40 23.24 2.65
N ARG A 105 1.25 22.83 3.91
CA ARG A 105 0.15 23.29 4.76
C ARG A 105 0.16 24.81 4.92
N ASN A 106 1.33 25.39 5.15
CA ASN A 106 1.47 26.84 5.31
C ASN A 106 1.13 27.58 4.01
N THR A 107 1.64 27.12 2.87
CA THR A 107 1.36 27.73 1.56
C THR A 107 -0.11 27.61 1.17
N TYR A 108 -0.72 26.43 1.40
CA TYR A 108 -2.15 26.21 1.17
C TYR A 108 -3.02 27.08 2.09
N ASN A 109 -2.68 27.21 3.37
CA ASN A 109 -3.42 28.09 4.27
C ASN A 109 -3.33 29.56 3.82
N ARG A 110 -2.16 30.02 3.36
CA ARG A 110 -2.02 31.38 2.79
C ARG A 110 -2.88 31.57 1.55
N LEU A 111 -2.94 30.57 0.65
CA LEU A 111 -3.88 30.60 -0.47
C LEU A 111 -5.31 30.78 0.04
N LEU A 112 -5.76 29.93 0.96
CA LEU A 112 -7.14 30.00 1.48
C LEU A 112 -7.47 31.36 2.11
N PHE A 113 -6.56 31.93 2.91
CA PHE A 113 -6.76 33.27 3.48
C PHE A 113 -6.88 34.33 2.38
N THR A 114 -6.02 34.26 1.36
CA THR A 114 -6.07 35.18 0.21
C THR A 114 -7.40 35.07 -0.52
N LEU A 115 -7.84 33.85 -0.84
CA LEU A 115 -9.07 33.62 -1.60
C LEU A 115 -10.31 34.01 -0.80
N ALA A 116 -10.31 33.87 0.53
CA ALA A 116 -11.42 34.26 1.39
C ALA A 116 -11.69 35.77 1.40
N GLU A 117 -10.68 36.59 1.09
CA GLU A 117 -10.81 38.05 1.00
C GLU A 117 -11.29 38.52 -0.38
N LYS A 118 -11.34 37.63 -1.38
CA LYS A 118 -11.72 37.96 -2.75
C LYS A 118 -13.23 37.80 -2.95
N GLU A 119 -13.88 38.80 -3.54
CA GLU A 119 -15.33 38.75 -3.80
C GLU A 119 -15.71 37.62 -4.79
N ARG A 120 -14.89 37.43 -5.83
CA ARG A 120 -15.10 36.43 -6.88
C ARG A 120 -13.78 35.79 -7.28
N LEU A 121 -13.78 34.47 -7.36
CA LEU A 121 -12.64 33.69 -7.81
C LEU A 121 -12.56 33.69 -9.34
N ASP A 122 -11.34 33.75 -9.86
CA ASP A 122 -11.04 33.64 -11.29
C ASP A 122 -10.39 32.29 -11.64
N ASN A 123 -10.08 32.10 -12.92
CA ASN A 123 -9.44 30.87 -13.40
C ASN A 123 -8.10 30.58 -12.72
N ASN A 124 -7.30 31.59 -12.38
CA ASN A 124 -6.03 31.38 -11.71
C ASN A 124 -6.27 30.81 -10.30
N ASP A 125 -7.26 31.34 -9.58
CA ASP A 125 -7.63 30.83 -8.26
C ASP A 125 -8.12 29.38 -8.32
N TYR A 126 -8.99 29.06 -9.28
CA TYR A 126 -9.51 27.70 -9.45
C TYR A 126 -8.42 26.69 -9.85
N LEU A 127 -7.49 27.07 -10.71
CA LEU A 127 -6.34 26.22 -11.06
C LEU A 127 -5.41 26.01 -9.85
N ASN A 128 -5.15 27.05 -9.06
CA ASN A 128 -4.40 26.92 -7.82
C ASN A 128 -5.08 25.96 -6.84
N LEU A 129 -6.39 26.13 -6.61
CA LEU A 129 -7.15 25.24 -5.74
C LEU A 129 -7.13 23.80 -6.23
N THR A 130 -7.31 23.58 -7.54
CA THR A 130 -7.23 22.26 -8.16
C THR A 130 -5.88 21.62 -7.89
N TYR A 131 -4.79 22.35 -8.13
CA TYR A 131 -3.42 21.89 -7.86
C TYR A 131 -3.24 21.44 -6.40
N TYR A 132 -3.61 22.29 -5.44
CA TYR A 132 -3.43 21.96 -4.03
C TYR A 132 -4.35 20.82 -3.55
N TYR A 133 -5.50 20.61 -4.17
CA TYR A 133 -6.36 19.44 -3.91
C TYR A 133 -5.76 18.16 -4.47
N LEU A 134 -5.17 18.21 -5.67
CA LEU A 134 -4.43 17.07 -6.22
C LEU A 134 -3.24 16.68 -5.35
N LEU A 135 -2.47 17.65 -4.85
CA LEU A 135 -1.38 17.39 -3.89
C LEU A 135 -1.85 16.76 -2.57
N GLN A 136 -3.15 16.80 -2.26
CA GLN A 136 -3.73 16.22 -1.06
C GLN A 136 -4.48 14.91 -1.34
N ASP A 137 -4.37 14.35 -2.55
CA ASP A 137 -5.16 13.21 -3.04
C ASP A 137 -6.69 13.43 -2.94
N ARG A 138 -7.14 14.70 -2.94
CA ARG A 138 -8.55 15.09 -2.86
C ARG A 138 -9.17 15.17 -4.26
N ILE A 139 -9.11 14.05 -5.00
CA ILE A 139 -9.40 13.99 -6.44
C ILE A 139 -10.80 14.51 -6.79
N ASN A 140 -11.84 14.04 -6.10
CA ASN A 140 -13.23 14.46 -6.39
C ASN A 140 -13.46 15.97 -6.19
N GLU A 141 -12.83 16.54 -5.16
CA GLU A 141 -12.91 17.98 -4.91
C GLU A 141 -12.09 18.76 -5.93
N ALA A 142 -10.93 18.22 -6.36
CA ALA A 142 -10.14 18.79 -7.44
C ALA A 142 -10.95 18.85 -8.75
N ILE A 143 -11.64 17.76 -9.13
CA ILE A 143 -12.52 17.71 -10.30
C ILE A 143 -13.62 18.78 -10.18
N SER A 144 -14.34 18.82 -9.05
CA SER A 144 -15.44 19.78 -8.85
C SER A 144 -14.99 21.24 -8.89
N ILE A 145 -13.79 21.55 -8.40
CA ILE A 145 -13.23 22.89 -8.51
C ILE A 145 -12.77 23.18 -9.94
N PHE A 146 -12.14 22.21 -10.61
CA PHE A 146 -11.64 22.36 -11.97
C PHE A 146 -12.75 22.65 -12.98
N GLU A 147 -13.94 22.07 -12.80
CA GLU A 147 -15.14 22.33 -13.62
C GLU A 147 -15.58 23.81 -13.60
N LYS A 148 -15.17 24.60 -12.60
CA LYS A 148 -15.49 26.03 -12.51
C LYS A 148 -14.59 26.91 -13.37
N VAL A 149 -13.51 26.36 -13.92
CA VAL A 149 -12.60 27.10 -14.82
C VAL A 149 -13.32 27.37 -16.13
N ASN A 150 -13.36 28.62 -16.57
CA ASN A 150 -13.93 29.00 -17.86
C ASN A 150 -12.85 28.90 -18.97
N PRO A 151 -12.90 27.92 -19.88
CA PRO A 151 -11.84 27.71 -20.87
C PRO A 151 -11.72 28.82 -21.90
N ASP A 152 -12.78 29.60 -22.13
CA ASP A 152 -12.82 30.66 -23.15
C ASP A 152 -11.96 31.87 -22.76
N ASP A 153 -11.65 32.04 -21.47
CA ASP A 153 -10.84 33.16 -20.97
C ASP A 153 -9.33 32.98 -21.26
N PHE A 154 -8.94 31.86 -21.89
CA PHE A 154 -7.54 31.55 -22.18
C PHE A 154 -7.05 32.02 -23.57
N ASP A 155 -7.90 32.68 -24.37
CA ASP A 155 -7.60 33.09 -25.76
C ASP A 155 -6.61 34.28 -25.89
N THR A 156 -6.11 34.82 -24.77
CA THR A 156 -5.12 35.91 -24.76
C THR A 156 -3.69 35.39 -24.56
N PRO A 157 -2.65 36.07 -25.10
CA PRO A 157 -1.25 35.71 -24.85
C PRO A 157 -0.87 35.86 -23.36
N GLY A 158 -0.10 34.90 -22.82
CA GLY A 158 0.35 34.92 -21.42
C GLY A 158 -0.60 34.25 -20.41
N THR A 159 -1.56 33.46 -20.89
CA THR A 159 -2.55 32.76 -20.07
C THR A 159 -2.02 31.44 -19.48
N LEU A 160 -2.70 30.94 -18.44
CA LEU A 160 -2.44 29.64 -17.81
C LEU A 160 -2.97 28.44 -18.62
N LYS A 161 -3.09 28.60 -19.95
CA LYS A 161 -3.73 27.61 -20.84
C LYS A 161 -3.06 26.25 -20.79
N MET A 162 -1.74 26.22 -20.77
CA MET A 162 -0.97 24.97 -20.74
C MET A 162 -1.11 24.27 -19.38
N GLN A 163 -1.14 25.00 -18.26
CA GLN A 163 -1.40 24.43 -16.93
C GLN A 163 -2.82 23.85 -16.86
N TYR A 164 -3.81 24.56 -17.39
CA TYR A 164 -5.17 24.06 -17.53
C TYR A 164 -5.23 22.78 -18.37
N ASP A 165 -4.61 22.78 -19.55
CA ASP A 165 -4.58 21.62 -20.44
C ASP A 165 -3.90 20.41 -19.76
N TYR A 166 -2.80 20.62 -19.03
CA TYR A 166 -2.15 19.56 -18.26
C TYR A 166 -3.06 18.99 -17.16
N MET A 167 -3.67 19.84 -16.33
CA MET A 167 -4.61 19.37 -15.29
C MET A 167 -5.80 18.64 -15.90
N ARG A 168 -6.30 19.10 -17.06
CA ARG A 168 -7.38 18.41 -17.79
C ARG A 168 -6.95 17.04 -18.28
N ALA A 169 -5.74 16.91 -18.84
CA ALA A 169 -5.20 15.64 -19.28
C ALA A 169 -5.00 14.67 -18.11
N TYR A 170 -4.50 15.17 -16.98
CA TYR A 170 -4.30 14.37 -15.77
C TYR A 170 -5.63 13.93 -15.14
N LEU A 171 -6.60 14.83 -15.01
CA LEU A 171 -7.91 14.52 -14.44
C LEU A 171 -8.71 13.52 -15.28
N ASP A 172 -8.47 13.47 -16.59
CA ASP A 172 -9.07 12.46 -17.46
C ASP A 172 -8.70 11.03 -17.06
N PHE A 173 -7.56 10.78 -16.39
CA PHE A 173 -7.27 9.45 -15.82
C PHE A 173 -8.28 8.99 -14.77
N PHE A 174 -9.01 9.91 -14.15
CA PHE A 174 -10.02 9.61 -13.14
C PHE A 174 -11.45 9.63 -13.68
N THR A 175 -11.68 10.30 -14.81
CA THR A 175 -13.04 10.49 -15.36
C THR A 175 -13.24 9.87 -16.74
N GLY A 176 -12.17 9.54 -17.44
CA GLY A 176 -12.14 9.25 -18.88
C GLY A 176 -12.17 7.78 -19.25
N GLU A 177 -12.31 6.86 -18.28
CA GLU A 177 -12.24 5.40 -18.50
C GLU A 177 -13.22 4.94 -19.59
N GLU A 178 -14.48 5.36 -19.52
CA GLU A 178 -15.52 5.00 -20.50
C GLU A 178 -15.19 5.48 -21.93
N THR A 179 -14.38 6.53 -22.05
CA THR A 179 -13.96 7.08 -23.34
C THR A 179 -12.63 6.53 -23.83
N GLY A 180 -11.93 5.72 -23.02
CA GLY A 180 -10.56 5.30 -23.26
C GLY A 180 -9.55 6.44 -23.16
N PHE A 181 -9.76 7.38 -22.22
CA PHE A 181 -8.85 8.48 -21.92
C PHE A 181 -8.50 9.37 -23.13
N LYS A 182 -9.48 9.60 -24.02
CA LYS A 182 -9.29 10.35 -25.28
C LYS A 182 -8.81 11.77 -25.03
N VAL A 183 -9.24 12.42 -23.95
CA VAL A 183 -8.88 13.80 -23.66
C VAL A 183 -7.41 13.88 -23.24
N ALA A 184 -6.96 12.99 -22.36
CA ALA A 184 -5.56 12.85 -21.99
C ALA A 184 -4.68 12.63 -23.23
N LYS A 185 -5.04 11.67 -24.08
CA LYS A 185 -4.28 11.36 -25.30
C LYS A 185 -4.18 12.55 -26.27
N MET A 186 -5.31 13.22 -26.52
CA MET A 186 -5.38 14.37 -27.42
C MET A 186 -4.51 15.53 -26.92
N ILE A 187 -4.66 15.88 -25.65
CA ILE A 187 -3.94 17.02 -25.07
C ILE A 187 -2.45 16.73 -24.97
N SER A 188 -2.04 15.55 -24.47
CA SER A 188 -0.62 15.24 -24.32
C SER A 188 0.10 15.18 -25.66
N LYS A 189 -0.56 14.70 -26.73
CA LYS A 189 -0.01 14.77 -28.10
C LYS A 189 0.18 16.20 -28.60
N LYS A 190 -0.74 17.13 -28.27
CA LYS A 190 -0.61 18.56 -28.62
C LYS A 190 0.67 19.18 -28.04
N TYR A 191 1.15 18.70 -26.89
CA TYR A 191 2.33 19.23 -26.20
C TYR A 191 3.59 18.35 -26.31
N ALA A 192 3.59 17.32 -27.17
CA ALA A 192 4.70 16.38 -27.31
C ALA A 192 6.04 17.06 -27.71
N ASP A 193 5.97 18.13 -28.52
CA ASP A 193 7.13 18.90 -28.97
C ASP A 193 7.21 20.29 -28.35
N TYR A 194 6.63 20.47 -27.17
CA TYR A 194 6.65 21.75 -26.48
C TYR A 194 8.09 22.16 -26.10
N PRO A 195 8.50 23.43 -26.30
CA PRO A 195 9.89 23.87 -26.18
C PRO A 195 10.43 23.87 -24.74
N ILE A 196 9.56 23.85 -23.72
CA ILE A 196 9.96 23.82 -22.32
C ILE A 196 10.07 22.36 -21.84
N LEU A 197 11.30 21.93 -21.55
CA LEU A 197 11.62 20.54 -21.21
C LEU A 197 10.79 19.99 -20.04
N SER A 198 10.61 20.75 -18.96
CA SER A 198 9.84 20.30 -17.79
C SER A 198 8.41 19.91 -18.14
N TRP A 199 7.74 20.71 -18.97
CA TRP A 199 6.39 20.44 -19.44
C TRP A 199 6.33 19.30 -20.45
N LYS A 200 7.29 19.25 -21.38
CA LYS A 200 7.41 18.14 -22.32
C LYS A 200 7.48 16.80 -21.57
N VAL A 201 8.31 16.71 -20.54
CA VAL A 201 8.42 15.51 -19.69
C VAL A 201 7.08 15.15 -19.05
N LEU A 202 6.36 16.11 -18.45
CA LEU A 202 5.07 15.85 -17.80
C LEU A 202 4.00 15.32 -18.76
N PHE A 203 3.93 15.84 -20.00
CA PHE A 203 2.99 15.34 -20.99
C PHE A 203 3.43 13.99 -21.59
N THR A 204 4.74 13.76 -21.77
CA THR A 204 5.27 12.45 -22.16
C THR A 204 4.93 11.39 -21.12
N GLU A 205 5.05 11.66 -19.82
CA GLU A 205 4.67 10.71 -18.77
C GLU A 205 3.19 10.31 -18.80
N ILE A 206 2.29 11.19 -19.26
CA ILE A 206 0.87 10.84 -19.49
C ILE A 206 0.74 9.91 -20.71
N LEU A 207 1.48 10.19 -21.80
CA LEU A 207 1.45 9.32 -22.99
C LEU A 207 2.00 7.94 -22.71
N ASP A 208 3.11 7.83 -21.98
CA ASP A 208 3.74 6.55 -21.64
C ASP A 208 2.78 5.66 -20.83
N GLN A 209 2.03 6.24 -19.88
CA GLN A 209 1.01 5.51 -19.11
C GLN A 209 -0.18 5.06 -19.97
N LEU A 210 -0.57 5.86 -20.96
CA LEU A 210 -1.64 5.50 -21.89
C LEU A 210 -1.22 4.39 -22.86
N GLU A 211 0.03 4.41 -23.32
CA GLU A 211 0.60 3.35 -24.16
C GLU A 211 0.68 2.02 -23.38
N GLU A 212 1.15 2.06 -22.13
CA GLU A 212 1.14 0.89 -21.24
C GLU A 212 -0.28 0.33 -21.01
N PHE A 213 -1.27 1.21 -20.91
CA PHE A 213 -2.68 0.83 -20.77
C PHE A 213 -3.26 0.21 -22.06
N GLU A 214 -2.93 0.76 -23.24
CA GLU A 214 -3.51 0.35 -24.53
C GLU A 214 -2.90 -0.94 -25.08
N GLU A 215 -1.57 -1.05 -25.09
CA GLU A 215 -0.89 -2.17 -25.73
C GLU A 215 -0.92 -3.43 -24.84
N GLY A 216 -1.17 -3.26 -23.53
CA GLY A 216 -0.70 -4.22 -22.56
C GLY A 216 0.83 -4.30 -22.62
N VAL A 217 1.46 -4.90 -21.61
CA VAL A 217 2.93 -4.90 -21.54
C VAL A 217 3.49 -5.74 -22.70
N ASP A 218 4.16 -5.10 -23.67
CA ASP A 218 4.97 -5.78 -24.70
C ASP A 218 6.43 -5.86 -24.22
N TYR A 219 6.96 -7.09 -24.10
CA TYR A 219 8.10 -7.42 -23.25
C TYR A 219 9.46 -7.47 -23.98
N ASP A 220 9.50 -7.21 -25.29
CA ASP A 220 10.64 -7.58 -26.15
C ASP A 220 11.55 -6.41 -26.61
N GLN A 221 11.48 -5.21 -26.01
CA GLN A 221 12.34 -4.08 -26.43
C GLN A 221 13.67 -3.96 -25.65
N GLU A 222 14.78 -3.88 -26.39
CA GLU A 222 16.13 -3.68 -25.86
C GLU A 222 16.30 -2.32 -25.16
N ILE A 223 16.95 -2.32 -23.98
CA ILE A 223 17.21 -1.12 -23.17
C ILE A 223 18.46 -0.41 -23.71
N ASP A 224 18.30 0.81 -24.20
CA ASP A 224 19.42 1.73 -24.46
C ASP A 224 19.77 2.52 -23.18
N ASN A 225 20.96 2.24 -22.64
CA ASN A 225 21.47 2.80 -21.38
C ASN A 225 22.36 4.04 -21.55
N THR A 226 22.38 4.67 -22.71
CA THR A 226 23.33 5.76 -23.00
C THR A 226 22.85 7.16 -22.58
N ASP A 227 21.55 7.34 -22.26
CA ASP A 227 20.94 8.66 -22.03
C ASP A 227 20.44 8.84 -20.58
N GLU A 228 20.98 9.83 -19.86
CA GLU A 228 20.63 10.10 -18.45
C GLU A 228 19.18 10.56 -18.25
N THR A 229 18.56 11.16 -19.26
CA THR A 229 17.16 11.60 -19.20
C THR A 229 16.16 10.43 -19.23
N LYS A 230 16.58 9.25 -19.69
CA LYS A 230 15.75 8.03 -19.79
C LYS A 230 15.84 7.11 -18.57
N LYS A 231 16.69 7.41 -17.57
CA LYS A 231 16.92 6.54 -16.39
C LYS A 231 15.62 6.19 -15.62
N LYS A 232 14.66 7.12 -15.46
CA LYS A 232 13.39 6.84 -14.74
C LYS A 232 12.40 6.00 -15.56
N ALA A 233 12.28 6.25 -16.86
CA ALA A 233 11.47 5.43 -17.76
C ALA A 233 12.07 4.01 -17.89
N ASN A 234 13.40 3.92 -17.96
CA ASN A 234 14.13 2.65 -17.98
C ASN A 234 14.04 1.90 -16.63
N LEU A 235 13.94 2.61 -15.49
CA LEU A 235 13.72 1.96 -14.18
C LEU A 235 12.35 1.28 -14.13
N LYS A 236 11.29 1.96 -14.59
CA LYS A 236 9.93 1.38 -14.66
C LYS A 236 9.87 0.19 -15.62
N LYS A 237 10.55 0.27 -16.77
CA LYS A 237 10.70 -0.87 -17.70
C LYS A 237 11.52 -2.03 -17.10
N SER A 238 12.53 -1.74 -16.28
CA SER A 238 13.35 -2.78 -15.61
C SER A 238 12.61 -3.53 -14.49
N ILE A 239 11.64 -2.90 -13.81
CA ILE A 239 10.78 -3.56 -12.81
C ILE A 239 9.96 -4.69 -13.47
N ASN A 240 9.43 -4.44 -14.67
CA ASN A 240 8.64 -5.45 -15.40
C ASN A 240 9.48 -6.54 -16.06
N LEU A 241 10.81 -6.35 -16.14
CA LEU A 241 11.76 -7.37 -16.57
C LEU A 241 12.21 -8.28 -15.43
N GLU A 242 11.96 -7.92 -14.16
CA GLU A 242 12.36 -8.76 -13.04
C GLU A 242 11.67 -10.13 -13.10
N PRO A 243 12.42 -11.23 -12.94
CA PRO A 243 11.84 -12.55 -12.90
C PRO A 243 10.94 -12.66 -11.68
N THR A 244 9.70 -13.11 -11.85
CA THR A 244 8.79 -13.38 -10.74
C THR A 244 8.43 -14.86 -10.73
N LEU A 245 8.30 -15.44 -9.53
CA LEU A 245 7.92 -16.83 -9.32
C LEU A 245 7.00 -16.91 -8.11
N HIS A 246 5.77 -17.34 -8.32
CA HIS A 246 4.82 -17.68 -7.26
C HIS A 246 4.26 -19.07 -7.53
N CYS A 247 4.21 -19.91 -6.50
CA CYS A 247 3.82 -21.30 -6.64
C CYS A 247 2.75 -21.65 -5.61
N GLU A 248 1.75 -22.43 -6.04
CA GLU A 248 0.67 -22.92 -5.21
C GLU A 248 0.44 -24.41 -5.46
N LEU A 249 -0.18 -25.08 -4.49
CA LEU A 249 -0.43 -26.52 -4.56
C LEU A 249 -1.94 -26.79 -4.50
N GLU A 250 -2.46 -27.44 -5.54
CA GLU A 250 -3.85 -27.88 -5.65
C GLU A 250 -3.89 -29.41 -5.71
N GLY A 251 -4.03 -30.05 -4.54
CA GLY A 251 -3.96 -31.51 -4.45
C GLY A 251 -2.58 -32.04 -4.82
N LYS A 252 -2.47 -32.66 -6.00
CA LYS A 252 -1.22 -33.22 -6.56
C LYS A 252 -0.61 -32.33 -7.65
N THR A 253 -1.33 -31.29 -8.05
CA THR A 253 -0.94 -30.37 -9.10
C THR A 253 -0.26 -29.15 -8.48
N VAL A 254 0.91 -28.79 -8.98
CA VAL A 254 1.58 -27.53 -8.67
C VAL A 254 1.20 -26.53 -9.74
N LYS A 255 0.67 -25.38 -9.32
CA LYS A 255 0.40 -24.21 -10.16
C LYS A 255 1.54 -23.23 -9.99
N VAL A 256 2.12 -22.78 -11.11
CA VAL A 256 3.22 -21.81 -11.13
C VAL A 256 2.77 -20.58 -11.89
N GLU A 257 2.85 -19.43 -11.24
CA GLU A 257 2.69 -18.11 -11.82
C GLU A 257 4.07 -17.48 -11.98
N TYR A 258 4.41 -17.02 -13.18
CA TYR A 258 5.77 -16.62 -13.51
C TYR A 258 5.82 -15.49 -14.54
N ASN A 259 6.93 -14.76 -14.51
CA ASN A 259 7.30 -13.78 -15.51
C ASN A 259 8.79 -13.87 -15.78
N ASN A 260 9.23 -13.86 -17.05
CA ASN A 260 10.63 -13.91 -17.47
C ASN A 260 11.47 -15.06 -16.89
N ILE A 261 10.85 -16.22 -16.64
CA ILE A 261 11.56 -17.44 -16.23
C ILE A 261 11.36 -18.50 -17.33
N PRO A 262 12.42 -18.89 -18.06
CA PRO A 262 12.28 -19.84 -19.17
C PRO A 262 12.12 -21.29 -18.70
N LYS A 263 12.65 -21.62 -17.52
CA LYS A 263 12.58 -22.95 -16.93
C LYS A 263 12.72 -22.91 -15.43
N ILE A 264 12.15 -23.91 -14.77
CA ILE A 264 12.28 -24.13 -13.33
C ILE A 264 12.86 -25.52 -13.07
N LEU A 265 13.64 -25.62 -12.00
CA LEU A 265 14.08 -26.87 -11.41
C LEU A 265 13.28 -27.15 -10.15
N VAL A 266 12.61 -28.29 -10.14
CA VAL A 266 11.80 -28.79 -9.03
C VAL A 266 12.58 -29.90 -8.33
N LYS A 267 12.75 -29.80 -7.01
CA LYS A 267 13.40 -30.81 -6.17
C LYS A 267 12.43 -31.32 -5.13
N TYR A 268 12.39 -32.63 -4.95
CA TYR A 268 11.47 -33.29 -4.04
C TYR A 268 12.21 -33.89 -2.84
N TYR A 269 11.82 -33.50 -1.64
CA TYR A 269 12.40 -33.93 -0.37
C TYR A 269 11.38 -34.73 0.41
N VAL A 270 11.63 -36.03 0.61
CA VAL A 270 10.77 -36.87 1.45
C VAL A 270 10.99 -36.50 2.92
N ILE A 271 9.90 -36.22 3.63
CA ILE A 271 9.95 -35.77 5.02
C ILE A 271 9.15 -36.68 5.95
N ASP A 272 9.58 -36.71 7.21
CA ASP A 272 8.75 -37.19 8.31
C ASP A 272 7.80 -36.05 8.75
N PRO A 273 6.48 -36.20 8.58
CA PRO A 273 5.52 -35.16 8.89
C PRO A 273 5.47 -34.84 10.39
N GLU A 274 5.77 -35.79 11.28
CA GLU A 274 5.77 -35.56 12.72
C GLU A 274 6.97 -34.69 13.14
N VAL A 275 8.15 -35.00 12.60
CA VAL A 275 9.37 -34.23 12.88
C VAL A 275 9.22 -32.81 12.36
N MET A 276 8.73 -32.65 11.12
CA MET A 276 8.52 -31.35 10.49
C MET A 276 7.50 -30.52 11.27
N PHE A 277 6.34 -31.10 11.56
CA PHE A 277 5.29 -30.44 12.34
C PHE A 277 5.74 -30.06 13.75
N SER A 278 6.63 -30.83 14.38
CA SER A 278 7.15 -30.50 15.72
C SER A 278 8.10 -29.31 15.72
N ARG A 279 8.75 -29.01 14.59
CA ARG A 279 9.64 -27.86 14.42
C ARG A 279 8.87 -26.61 14.00
N THR A 280 7.93 -26.76 13.07
CA THR A 280 7.15 -25.65 12.50
C THR A 280 5.64 -25.97 12.49
N PRO A 281 4.97 -25.99 13.68
CA PRO A 281 3.56 -26.40 13.75
C PRO A 281 2.58 -25.46 13.02
N PHE A 282 2.90 -24.17 12.97
CA PHE A 282 2.15 -23.15 12.25
C PHE A 282 2.96 -22.82 10.99
N LEU A 283 2.60 -23.47 9.88
CA LEU A 283 3.31 -23.39 8.60
C LEU A 283 3.18 -21.99 8.00
N ASN A 284 4.09 -21.09 8.39
CA ASN A 284 4.35 -19.83 7.68
C ASN A 284 5.68 -19.99 6.95
N GLN A 285 5.62 -20.39 5.68
CA GLN A 285 6.60 -20.14 4.60
C GLN A 285 8.08 -19.90 4.99
N SER A 286 8.68 -20.76 5.81
CA SER A 286 10.14 -20.73 6.04
C SER A 286 10.66 -22.15 6.07
N THR A 287 10.68 -22.76 4.89
CA THR A 287 11.29 -24.07 4.60
C THR A 287 12.65 -23.90 3.90
N GLU A 288 13.37 -22.81 4.20
CA GLU A 288 14.70 -22.53 3.63
C GLU A 288 15.78 -23.52 4.13
N ASP A 289 15.52 -24.27 5.21
CA ASP A 289 16.48 -25.20 5.83
C ASP A 289 16.75 -26.50 5.04
N PHE A 290 16.09 -26.74 3.90
CA PHE A 290 16.30 -27.95 3.10
C PHE A 290 17.52 -27.90 2.16
N ALA A 291 18.22 -26.76 2.09
CA ALA A 291 19.40 -26.58 1.25
C ALA A 291 20.58 -27.54 1.56
N TYR A 292 20.59 -28.17 2.75
CA TYR A 292 21.66 -29.08 3.20
C TYR A 292 21.33 -30.58 3.03
N VAL A 293 20.14 -30.92 2.53
CA VAL A 293 19.70 -32.31 2.35
C VAL A 293 19.74 -32.65 0.86
N LYS A 294 20.06 -33.90 0.51
CA LYS A 294 20.00 -34.37 -0.89
C LYS A 294 18.53 -34.63 -1.27
N PRO A 295 18.04 -34.10 -2.41
CA PRO A 295 16.69 -34.40 -2.87
C PRO A 295 16.54 -35.86 -3.27
N MET A 296 15.35 -36.40 -3.06
CA MET A 296 14.98 -37.76 -3.46
C MET A 296 14.84 -37.87 -4.98
N ASP A 297 14.30 -36.82 -5.61
CA ASP A 297 14.20 -36.71 -7.06
C ASP A 297 14.17 -35.25 -7.51
N THR A 298 14.41 -35.03 -8.80
CA THR A 298 14.42 -33.71 -9.43
C THR A 298 13.73 -33.75 -10.79
N GLN A 299 13.00 -32.69 -11.11
CA GLN A 299 12.29 -32.52 -12.38
C GLN A 299 12.57 -31.12 -12.95
N GLU A 300 12.93 -31.04 -14.23
CA GLU A 300 13.00 -29.77 -14.95
C GLU A 300 11.65 -29.54 -15.66
N VAL A 301 11.10 -28.32 -15.52
CA VAL A 301 9.88 -27.91 -16.21
C VAL A 301 10.21 -26.69 -17.07
N VAL A 302 10.02 -26.83 -18.39
CA VAL A 302 10.14 -25.72 -19.34
C VAL A 302 8.85 -24.92 -19.28
N LEU A 303 8.99 -23.60 -19.16
CA LEU A 303 7.88 -22.67 -19.03
C LEU A 303 7.62 -21.98 -20.36
N ASP A 304 6.35 -21.93 -20.78
CA ASP A 304 5.94 -21.27 -22.03
C ASP A 304 5.95 -19.74 -21.85
N LYS A 305 6.80 -19.06 -22.62
CA LYS A 305 6.92 -17.59 -22.61
C LYS A 305 5.61 -16.86 -22.89
N LYS A 306 4.63 -17.51 -23.53
CA LYS A 306 3.32 -16.90 -23.86
C LYS A 306 2.31 -17.02 -22.72
N LEU A 307 2.59 -17.84 -21.70
CA LEU A 307 1.70 -18.07 -20.59
C LEU A 307 2.19 -17.30 -19.35
N LYS A 308 1.25 -16.81 -18.54
CA LYS A 308 1.54 -16.26 -17.21
C LYS A 308 1.44 -17.32 -16.11
N THR A 309 0.85 -18.47 -16.44
CA THR A 309 0.59 -19.56 -15.50
C THR A 309 0.74 -20.90 -16.20
N GLN A 310 1.35 -21.86 -15.52
CA GLN A 310 1.50 -23.23 -15.99
C GLN A 310 1.38 -24.20 -14.81
N THR A 311 0.89 -25.41 -15.07
CA THR A 311 0.70 -26.45 -14.07
C THR A 311 1.52 -27.69 -14.39
N PHE A 312 1.99 -28.40 -13.35
CA PHE A 312 2.60 -29.72 -13.49
C PHE A 312 2.21 -30.62 -12.30
N GLU A 313 2.23 -31.93 -12.51
CA GLU A 313 1.94 -32.92 -11.46
C GLU A 313 3.18 -33.31 -10.67
N ILE A 314 3.01 -33.58 -9.37
CA ILE A 314 4.04 -34.24 -8.56
C ILE A 314 4.37 -35.61 -9.19
N ILE A 315 5.66 -35.95 -9.27
CA ILE A 315 6.14 -37.23 -9.84
C ILE A 315 5.40 -38.41 -9.20
N GLU A 316 4.85 -39.28 -10.05
CA GLU A 316 3.95 -40.38 -9.66
C GLU A 316 4.46 -41.22 -8.48
N LYS A 317 5.75 -41.61 -8.49
CA LYS A 317 6.37 -42.43 -7.43
C LYS A 317 6.46 -41.74 -6.06
N LEU A 318 6.28 -40.42 -6.01
CA LEU A 318 6.35 -39.60 -4.79
C LEU A 318 4.98 -39.14 -4.30
N GLN A 319 3.91 -39.31 -5.08
CA GLN A 319 2.56 -38.84 -4.71
C GLN A 319 1.99 -39.51 -3.44
N ASN A 320 2.51 -40.67 -3.06
CA ASN A 320 2.12 -41.40 -1.85
C ASN A 320 3.05 -41.11 -0.65
N GLN A 321 3.90 -40.09 -0.75
CA GLN A 321 4.86 -39.69 0.28
C GLN A 321 4.62 -38.25 0.72
N ASN A 322 5.06 -37.90 1.93
CA ASN A 322 5.03 -36.51 2.39
C ASN A 322 6.29 -35.80 1.90
N LEU A 323 6.11 -34.65 1.27
CA LEU A 323 7.16 -33.97 0.53
C LEU A 323 7.29 -32.51 0.95
N VAL A 324 8.52 -32.02 0.95
CA VAL A 324 8.80 -30.61 0.66
C VAL A 324 9.23 -30.52 -0.80
N ILE A 325 8.63 -29.60 -1.53
CA ILE A 325 8.87 -29.35 -2.95
C ILE A 325 9.54 -28.00 -3.07
N GLU A 326 10.82 -27.99 -3.43
CA GLU A 326 11.58 -26.78 -3.75
C GLU A 326 11.45 -26.52 -5.25
N ILE A 327 11.06 -25.30 -5.62
CA ILE A 327 10.93 -24.86 -7.00
C ILE A 327 11.86 -23.66 -7.17
N SER A 328 12.76 -23.70 -8.14
CA SER A 328 13.79 -22.67 -8.34
C SER A 328 13.95 -22.28 -9.80
N GLY A 329 14.15 -20.99 -10.08
CA GLY A 329 14.36 -20.45 -11.43
C GLY A 329 14.80 -18.99 -11.38
N GLU A 330 15.78 -18.60 -12.20
CA GLU A 330 16.31 -17.21 -12.31
C GLU A 330 16.46 -16.47 -10.97
N ALA A 331 17.26 -17.03 -10.06
CA ALA A 331 17.51 -16.52 -8.69
C ALA A 331 16.27 -16.41 -7.76
N LYS A 332 15.10 -16.88 -8.19
CA LYS A 332 13.90 -17.04 -7.35
C LYS A 332 13.75 -18.48 -6.88
N GLN A 333 13.13 -18.63 -5.71
CA GLN A 333 12.87 -19.92 -5.09
C GLN A 333 11.53 -19.88 -4.36
N ALA A 334 10.80 -20.98 -4.42
CA ALA A 334 9.55 -21.21 -3.70
C ALA A 334 9.58 -22.60 -3.07
N PHE A 335 8.90 -22.75 -1.95
CA PHE A 335 8.79 -24.03 -1.25
C PHE A 335 7.34 -24.36 -0.94
N LEU A 336 6.93 -25.58 -1.28
CA LEU A 336 5.60 -26.11 -1.00
C LEU A 336 5.72 -27.34 -0.09
N THR A 337 4.72 -27.57 0.76
CA THR A 337 4.60 -28.80 1.53
C THR A 337 3.42 -29.60 1.02
N TYR A 338 3.67 -30.83 0.59
CA TYR A 338 2.64 -31.78 0.17
C TYR A 338 2.53 -32.89 1.21
N PHE A 339 1.36 -33.05 1.80
CA PHE A 339 1.05 -34.20 2.63
C PHE A 339 0.16 -35.16 1.86
N SER A 340 0.68 -36.36 1.61
CA SER A 340 -0.13 -37.43 1.02
C SER A 340 -1.10 -37.94 2.07
N THR A 341 -2.40 -37.90 1.77
CA THR A 341 -3.43 -38.33 2.71
C THR A 341 -4.73 -38.73 2.03
N SER A 342 -5.37 -39.75 2.60
CA SER A 342 -6.78 -40.10 2.39
C SER A 342 -7.62 -39.83 3.66
N LEU A 343 -7.06 -39.11 4.64
CA LEU A 343 -7.76 -38.73 5.88
C LEU A 343 -8.69 -37.56 5.62
N LYS A 344 -9.96 -37.72 6.02
CA LYS A 344 -10.91 -36.62 6.16
C LYS A 344 -10.96 -36.19 7.63
N ILE A 345 -10.69 -34.90 7.89
CA ILE A 345 -10.75 -34.32 9.24
C ILE A 345 -11.89 -33.31 9.31
N SER A 346 -12.79 -33.50 10.27
CA SER A 346 -13.79 -32.51 10.69
C SER A 346 -13.42 -31.98 12.06
N ILE A 347 -13.27 -30.66 12.18
CA ILE A 347 -12.94 -29.99 13.44
C ILE A 347 -14.21 -29.32 13.98
N ASN A 348 -14.56 -29.67 15.20
CA ASN A 348 -15.60 -28.99 15.96
C ASN A 348 -14.95 -28.03 16.95
N GLU A 349 -14.73 -26.79 16.51
CA GLU A 349 -14.06 -25.76 17.28
C GLU A 349 -14.81 -25.44 18.58
N ASN A 350 -16.13 -25.58 18.63
CA ASN A 350 -16.93 -25.28 19.82
C ASN A 350 -16.65 -26.22 20.99
N PHE A 351 -16.28 -27.47 20.70
CA PHE A 351 -16.01 -28.49 21.71
C PHE A 351 -14.51 -28.84 21.81
N GLY A 352 -13.67 -28.27 20.94
CA GLY A 352 -12.25 -28.59 20.93
C GLY A 352 -11.96 -30.05 20.56
N GLU A 353 -12.80 -30.62 19.69
CA GLU A 353 -12.75 -32.01 19.26
C GLU A 353 -12.54 -32.08 17.74
N LEU A 354 -11.74 -33.02 17.28
CA LEU A 354 -11.66 -33.41 15.89
C LEU A 354 -12.24 -34.81 15.68
N LYS A 355 -12.73 -35.07 14.48
CA LYS A 355 -13.11 -36.39 14.00
C LYS A 355 -12.34 -36.72 12.72
N VAL A 356 -11.76 -37.92 12.66
CA VAL A 356 -11.04 -38.45 11.51
C VAL A 356 -11.83 -39.62 10.89
N SER A 357 -11.96 -39.61 9.58
CA SER A 357 -12.53 -40.69 8.79
C SER A 357 -11.71 -40.96 7.52
N ASP A 358 -11.97 -42.10 6.87
CA ASP A 358 -11.49 -42.35 5.51
C ASP A 358 -12.34 -41.60 4.47
N GLU A 359 -12.04 -41.83 3.19
CA GLU A 359 -12.74 -41.22 2.06
C GLU A 359 -14.23 -41.62 1.99
N ASP A 360 -14.57 -42.81 2.48
CA ASP A 360 -15.94 -43.34 2.56
C ASP A 360 -16.71 -42.85 3.81
N ASN A 361 -16.13 -41.92 4.57
CA ASN A 361 -16.65 -41.37 5.83
C ASN A 361 -16.73 -42.39 6.99
N LYS A 362 -16.03 -43.52 6.89
CA LYS A 362 -15.92 -44.47 7.99
C LYS A 362 -14.95 -43.92 9.04
N PRO A 363 -15.31 -43.92 10.34
CA PRO A 363 -14.45 -43.39 11.39
C PRO A 363 -13.15 -44.19 11.52
N LEU A 364 -12.03 -43.48 11.62
CA LEU A 364 -10.70 -44.08 11.76
C LEU A 364 -10.21 -43.98 13.19
N SER A 365 -10.15 -45.11 13.88
CA SER A 365 -9.54 -45.24 15.21
C SER A 365 -8.02 -45.33 15.12
N GLN A 366 -7.32 -44.99 16.21
CA GLN A 366 -5.85 -45.12 16.30
C GLN A 366 -5.06 -44.23 15.34
N VAL A 367 -5.67 -43.17 14.80
CA VAL A 367 -4.95 -42.12 14.09
C VAL A 367 -4.19 -41.31 15.12
N TYR A 368 -2.87 -41.17 14.96
CA TYR A 368 -2.05 -40.34 15.83
C TYR A 368 -2.40 -38.88 15.63
N VAL A 369 -2.61 -38.14 16.71
CA VAL A 369 -2.91 -36.71 16.69
C VAL A 369 -1.91 -35.99 17.57
N LYS A 370 -1.33 -34.90 17.07
CA LYS A 370 -0.42 -34.02 17.81
C LYS A 370 -0.89 -32.58 17.69
N ALA A 371 -1.02 -31.88 18.81
CA ALA A 371 -1.51 -30.51 18.87
C ALA A 371 -0.49 -29.58 19.53
N PHE A 372 -0.24 -28.45 18.87
CA PHE A 372 0.49 -27.31 19.40
C PHE A 372 -0.45 -26.13 19.61
N SER A 373 -0.12 -25.29 20.59
CA SER A 373 -0.87 -24.08 20.94
C SER A 373 -0.01 -22.85 20.69
N LYS A 374 -0.58 -21.86 20.00
CA LYS A 374 0.02 -20.52 19.87
C LYS A 374 -0.52 -19.65 21.00
N GLN A 375 0.38 -19.00 21.73
CA GLN A 375 0.05 -18.16 22.86
C GLN A 375 -0.15 -16.69 22.43
N ASN A 376 -0.71 -15.85 23.31
CA ASN A 376 -0.95 -14.42 23.05
C ASN A 376 0.36 -13.63 22.77
N ASN A 377 1.47 -14.06 23.36
CA ASN A 377 2.81 -13.49 23.12
C ASN A 377 3.49 -14.01 21.84
N GLY A 378 2.78 -14.83 21.05
CA GLY A 378 3.30 -15.46 19.83
C GLY A 378 4.07 -16.77 20.04
N GLU A 379 4.35 -17.15 21.30
CA GLU A 379 5.09 -18.38 21.62
C GLU A 379 4.31 -19.64 21.21
N VAL A 380 5.00 -20.61 20.61
CA VAL A 380 4.41 -21.88 20.18
C VAL A 380 4.83 -22.98 21.16
N LYS A 381 3.85 -23.66 21.77
CA LYS A 381 4.09 -24.73 22.75
C LYS A 381 3.39 -26.01 22.37
N PHE A 382 4.07 -27.13 22.59
CA PHE A 382 3.44 -28.45 22.60
C PHE A 382 2.29 -28.44 23.61
N PHE A 383 1.11 -28.86 23.16
CA PHE A 383 -0.10 -28.85 23.98
C PHE A 383 -0.46 -30.27 24.43
N LYS A 384 -0.69 -31.17 23.46
CA LYS A 384 -1.12 -32.55 23.71
C LYS A 384 -0.89 -33.41 22.48
N ASP A 385 -0.71 -34.70 22.68
CA ASP A 385 -0.83 -35.70 21.63
C ASP A 385 -1.61 -36.93 22.10
N GLY A 386 -1.95 -37.81 21.17
CA GLY A 386 -2.63 -39.07 21.47
C GLY A 386 -3.19 -39.72 20.22
N TYR A 387 -4.24 -40.50 20.40
CA TYR A 387 -4.82 -41.29 19.32
C TYR A 387 -6.34 -41.11 19.30
N THR A 388 -6.93 -41.16 18.11
CA THR A 388 -8.38 -41.15 17.96
C THR A 388 -9.01 -42.40 18.59
N ASP A 389 -10.19 -42.23 19.19
CA ASP A 389 -10.98 -43.33 19.75
C ASP A 389 -11.66 -44.18 18.66
N ILE A 390 -12.46 -45.18 19.05
CA ILE A 390 -13.19 -46.07 18.11
C ILE A 390 -14.19 -45.34 17.20
N ARG A 391 -14.54 -44.08 17.52
CA ARG A 391 -15.43 -43.20 16.74
C ARG A 391 -14.64 -42.24 15.85
N GLY A 392 -13.31 -42.36 15.83
CA GLY A 392 -12.41 -41.46 15.13
C GLY A 392 -12.23 -40.10 15.81
N LYS A 393 -12.64 -39.95 17.07
CA LYS A 393 -12.65 -38.65 17.77
C LYS A 393 -11.40 -38.44 18.61
N PHE A 394 -10.96 -37.18 18.69
CA PHE A 394 -9.89 -36.75 19.60
C PHE A 394 -10.13 -35.33 20.12
N GLU A 395 -10.07 -35.15 21.44
CA GLU A 395 -10.21 -33.85 22.11
C GLU A 395 -8.84 -33.14 22.16
N TYR A 396 -8.63 -32.20 21.23
CA TYR A 396 -7.36 -31.49 21.07
C TYR A 396 -7.20 -30.32 22.04
N ALA A 397 -8.29 -29.72 22.53
CA ALA A 397 -8.23 -28.53 23.39
C ALA A 397 -8.42 -28.83 24.89
N GLN A 398 -8.65 -30.08 25.30
CA GLN A 398 -8.89 -30.46 26.69
C GLN A 398 -7.67 -31.11 27.35
N ILE A 399 -7.22 -30.53 28.48
CA ILE A 399 -6.26 -31.11 29.42
C ILE A 399 -6.64 -30.73 30.86
N ASN A 400 -6.46 -31.66 31.80
CA ASN A 400 -6.90 -31.51 33.20
C ASN A 400 -6.21 -30.39 33.99
N SER A 401 -5.21 -29.70 33.43
CA SER A 401 -4.25 -28.89 34.20
C SER A 401 -3.83 -27.56 33.58
N LYS A 402 -4.42 -27.08 32.47
CA LYS A 402 -4.12 -25.74 31.92
C LYS A 402 -5.38 -24.97 31.52
N LYS A 403 -5.43 -23.70 31.90
CA LYS A 403 -6.42 -22.73 31.39
C LYS A 403 -6.03 -22.35 29.96
N LEU A 404 -7.01 -22.34 29.04
CA LEU A 404 -6.80 -21.92 27.64
C LEU A 404 -6.68 -20.39 27.47
N GLY A 405 -6.75 -19.61 28.55
CA GLY A 405 -6.88 -18.15 28.49
C GLY A 405 -5.71 -17.41 27.82
N SER A 406 -4.54 -18.03 27.67
CA SER A 406 -3.40 -17.47 26.96
C SER A 406 -3.23 -18.01 25.53
N VAL A 407 -4.08 -18.93 25.08
CA VAL A 407 -4.01 -19.56 23.75
C VAL A 407 -4.82 -18.73 22.76
N THR A 408 -4.29 -18.52 21.55
CA THR A 408 -4.96 -17.84 20.44
C THR A 408 -5.40 -18.79 19.33
N LYS A 409 -4.64 -19.86 19.09
CA LYS A 409 -4.89 -20.84 18.02
C LYS A 409 -4.23 -22.18 18.31
N PHE A 410 -4.75 -23.25 17.71
CA PHE A 410 -4.13 -24.56 17.68
C PHE A 410 -3.65 -24.92 16.28
N ALA A 411 -2.52 -25.62 16.22
CA ALA A 411 -2.09 -26.37 15.05
C ALA A 411 -2.20 -27.86 15.39
N ILE A 412 -2.72 -28.67 14.48
CA ILE A 412 -3.03 -30.08 14.71
C ILE A 412 -2.49 -30.90 13.53
N LEU A 413 -1.68 -31.91 13.81
CA LEU A 413 -1.28 -32.97 12.89
C LEU A 413 -2.12 -34.21 13.17
N ALA A 414 -2.60 -34.87 12.11
CA ALA A 414 -3.11 -36.24 12.17
C ALA A 414 -2.29 -37.15 11.26
N MET A 415 -1.95 -38.35 11.72
CA MET A 415 -1.10 -39.30 11.01
C MET A 415 -1.57 -40.74 11.18
N SER A 416 -1.59 -41.48 10.08
CA SER A 416 -1.95 -42.89 10.00
C SER A 416 -0.97 -43.62 9.10
N ASP A 417 -0.53 -44.81 9.52
CA ASP A 417 0.37 -45.67 8.74
C ASP A 417 -0.22 -46.04 7.37
N ASN A 418 -1.55 -46.14 7.26
CA ASN A 418 -2.24 -46.60 6.04
C ASN A 418 -2.93 -45.49 5.25
N HIS A 419 -3.21 -44.33 5.88
CA HIS A 419 -3.99 -43.24 5.28
C HIS A 419 -3.20 -41.92 5.17
N GLY A 420 -1.92 -41.94 5.47
CA GLY A 420 -1.03 -40.79 5.34
C GLY A 420 -1.19 -39.78 6.48
N SER A 421 -0.91 -38.50 6.20
CA SER A 421 -0.89 -37.46 7.24
C SER A 421 -1.44 -36.14 6.75
N THR A 422 -1.98 -35.30 7.64
CA THR A 422 -2.41 -33.95 7.27
C THR A 422 -2.40 -33.02 8.47
N THR A 423 -2.31 -31.72 8.22
CA THR A 423 -2.32 -30.68 9.23
C THR A 423 -3.55 -29.79 9.11
N ARG A 424 -4.02 -29.26 10.24
CA ARG A 424 -5.13 -28.30 10.31
C ARG A 424 -4.87 -27.29 11.42
N GLU A 425 -5.32 -26.07 11.21
CA GLU A 425 -5.38 -25.07 12.27
C GLU A 425 -6.81 -24.93 12.79
N ALA A 426 -6.95 -24.67 14.08
CA ALA A 426 -8.25 -24.53 14.73
C ALA A 426 -8.26 -23.38 15.73
N LYS A 427 -9.39 -22.68 15.85
CA LYS A 427 -9.61 -21.65 16.88
C LYS A 427 -9.74 -22.28 18.26
N VAL A 428 -9.60 -21.42 19.27
CA VAL A 428 -9.84 -21.78 20.67
C VAL A 428 -11.35 -21.91 20.89
N PRO A 429 -11.82 -22.99 21.54
CA PRO A 429 -13.24 -23.15 21.82
C PRO A 429 -13.74 -22.05 22.77
N PRO A 430 -14.91 -21.45 22.52
CA PRO A 430 -15.46 -20.36 23.33
C PRO A 430 -15.82 -20.78 24.76
N ASN A 431 -16.04 -22.08 25.02
CA ASN A 431 -16.63 -22.58 26.27
C ASN A 431 -15.69 -23.44 27.17
N VAL A 432 -14.36 -23.32 27.09
CA VAL A 432 -13.44 -24.02 28.04
C VAL A 432 -13.09 -23.16 29.27
N ALA A 433 -13.95 -22.21 29.62
CA ALA A 433 -14.00 -21.71 30.99
C ALA A 433 -14.87 -22.68 31.81
N THR A 434 -14.25 -23.29 32.82
CA THR A 434 -14.87 -24.02 33.94
C THR A 434 -15.61 -25.33 33.63
N THR A 435 -14.89 -26.45 33.68
CA THR A 435 -15.43 -27.69 34.26
C THR A 435 -14.48 -28.14 35.36
N ASP A 436 -14.93 -28.06 36.61
CA ASP A 436 -14.24 -28.59 37.78
C ASP A 436 -14.04 -30.10 37.66
N ALA A 437 -12.89 -30.57 38.12
CA ALA A 437 -12.39 -31.94 37.99
C ALA A 437 -13.13 -32.98 38.87
N SER A 438 -14.46 -32.93 38.98
CA SER A 438 -15.21 -33.79 39.91
C SER A 438 -16.16 -34.84 39.29
N ASP A 439 -16.47 -34.80 37.99
CA ASP A 439 -17.46 -35.74 37.40
C ASP A 439 -16.98 -36.50 36.16
N VAL A 440 -15.88 -37.26 36.28
CA VAL A 440 -15.58 -38.33 35.33
C VAL A 440 -15.63 -39.67 36.06
N LYS A 441 -16.76 -40.38 35.93
CA LYS A 441 -16.84 -41.79 36.27
C LYS A 441 -15.88 -42.57 35.36
N PHE A 442 -14.88 -43.18 35.99
CA PHE A 442 -13.89 -44.06 35.38
C PHE A 442 -14.55 -45.13 34.48
N LEU A 443 -14.12 -45.21 33.23
CA LEU A 443 -14.05 -46.46 32.49
C LEU A 443 -12.60 -46.98 32.59
N PRO A 444 -12.38 -48.29 32.82
CA PRO A 444 -11.18 -48.77 33.48
C PRO A 444 -9.91 -48.64 32.64
N ALA A 445 -8.90 -47.99 33.23
CA ALA A 445 -7.53 -47.84 32.73
C ALA A 445 -6.74 -49.17 32.54
N SER A 446 -7.41 -50.32 32.59
CA SER A 446 -6.79 -51.64 32.52
C SER A 446 -6.49 -52.11 31.09
N GLN A 447 -7.03 -51.44 30.06
CA GLN A 447 -6.69 -51.73 28.67
C GLN A 447 -5.51 -50.87 28.18
N MET A 448 -5.47 -49.56 28.44
CA MET A 448 -4.45 -48.65 27.88
C MET A 448 -2.99 -48.99 28.29
N ASN A 449 -2.77 -49.47 29.51
CA ASN A 449 -1.44 -49.89 29.99
C ASN A 449 -0.99 -51.25 29.46
N LYS A 450 -1.91 -52.15 29.09
CA LYS A 450 -1.56 -53.45 28.47
C LYS A 450 -1.03 -53.27 27.04
N TRP A 451 -1.41 -52.19 26.35
CA TRP A 451 -1.10 -51.99 24.94
C TRP A 451 0.22 -51.24 24.72
N LYS A 452 0.58 -50.30 25.60
CA LYS A 452 1.95 -49.76 25.68
C LYS A 452 3.00 -50.87 25.90
N GLN A 453 2.67 -51.86 26.74
CA GLN A 453 3.54 -53.03 26.96
C GLN A 453 3.60 -53.98 25.75
N GLN A 454 2.53 -54.13 24.97
CA GLN A 454 2.53 -54.95 23.76
C GLN A 454 3.31 -54.31 22.60
N LYS A 455 3.20 -52.99 22.36
CA LYS A 455 4.01 -52.29 21.33
C LYS A 455 5.50 -52.32 21.65
N ASN A 456 5.91 -52.10 22.91
CA ASN A 456 7.31 -52.21 23.32
C ASN A 456 7.85 -53.65 23.21
N ARG A 457 7.02 -54.68 23.44
CA ARG A 457 7.40 -56.09 23.22
C ARG A 457 7.52 -56.46 21.74
N ALA A 458 6.73 -55.86 20.86
CA ALA A 458 6.83 -56.05 19.41
C ALA A 458 8.06 -55.35 18.81
N ALA A 459 8.41 -54.15 19.31
CA ALA A 459 9.62 -53.43 18.92
C ALA A 459 10.91 -54.19 19.35
N ASN A 460 10.94 -54.74 20.57
CA ASN A 460 12.09 -55.51 21.06
C ASN A 460 12.23 -56.93 20.47
N ARG A 461 11.20 -57.48 19.81
CA ARG A 461 11.30 -58.75 19.08
C ARG A 461 11.87 -58.55 17.66
N LYS A 462 11.72 -57.37 17.06
CA LYS A 462 12.30 -57.02 15.75
C LYS A 462 13.79 -56.67 15.81
N THR A 463 14.32 -56.28 16.96
CA THR A 463 15.75 -55.99 17.16
C THR A 463 16.60 -57.19 17.60
N ARG A 464 16.00 -58.38 17.80
CA ARG A 464 16.73 -59.63 18.14
C ARG A 464 16.70 -60.70 17.03
N LYS A 465 16.10 -60.39 15.88
CA LYS A 465 16.19 -61.15 14.63
C LYS A 465 16.30 -60.13 13.49
N GLY A 466 17.52 -59.71 13.22
CA GLY A 466 17.88 -58.70 12.22
C GLY A 466 19.34 -58.38 12.39
#